data_AF-A0A7W6H3E8-F1
#
_entry.id   AF-A0A7W6H3E8-F1
#
_cell.length_a   1.000
_cell.length_b   1.000
_cell.length_c   1.000
_cell.angle_alpha   90.00
_cell.angle_beta   90.00
_cell.angle_gamma   90.00
#
_symmetry.space_group_name_H-M   'P 1'
#
loop_
_entity.id
_entity.type
_entity.pdbx_description
1 polymer ?
#
loop_
_entity_poly.entity_id
_entity_poly.type
_entity_poly.pdbx_seq_one_letter_code
_entity_poly.pdbx_strand_id
1 'polypeptide(L)'
;MQVLMLKQKMMVAVALLLTTGCAIQPTGPNDTADQTGNVPEAVVAMAAPDQDVATARLVPEDGCYWYEHSGPVETTLLPLRTANGNPICVAREA
;
A
#
# COMPACT_ATOMS: atom_id res chain seq x y z
N MET A 1 -54.56 -18.53 -29.82
CA MET A 1 -54.27 -17.91 -31.12
C MET A 1 -53.21 -16.84 -30.89
N GLN A 2 -52.01 -17.04 -31.48
CA GLN A 2 -51.09 -15.99 -31.93
C GLN A 2 -50.62 -14.98 -30.85
N VAL A 3 -49.52 -15.21 -30.14
CA VAL A 3 -48.17 -14.88 -30.62
C VAL A 3 -48.19 -13.80 -31.70
N LEU A 4 -48.00 -12.53 -31.32
CA LEU A 4 -47.18 -11.59 -32.07
C LEU A 4 -47.07 -10.26 -31.32
N MET A 5 -45.82 -9.84 -31.11
CA MET A 5 -45.39 -8.43 -31.18
C MET A 5 -45.80 -7.52 -30.02
N LEU A 6 -44.92 -6.75 -29.39
CA LEU A 6 -43.51 -6.46 -29.63
C LEU A 6 -43.08 -5.56 -28.47
N LYS A 7 -41.92 -5.83 -27.88
CA LYS A 7 -40.91 -4.88 -27.36
C LYS A 7 -41.48 -3.56 -26.77
N GLN A 8 -41.25 -3.25 -25.51
CA GLN A 8 -39.99 -2.63 -25.10
C GLN A 8 -39.92 -2.67 -23.57
N LYS A 9 -39.07 -3.54 -23.00
CA LYS A 9 -37.76 -3.11 -22.49
C LYS A 9 -37.83 -1.85 -21.63
N MET A 10 -38.16 -2.01 -20.35
CA MET A 10 -37.60 -1.14 -19.33
C MET A 10 -37.29 -1.97 -18.08
N MET A 11 -36.33 -2.88 -18.27
CA MET A 11 -35.59 -3.47 -17.17
C MET A 11 -34.70 -2.35 -16.63
N VAL A 12 -35.16 -1.63 -15.61
CA VAL A 12 -34.34 -0.64 -14.90
C VAL A 12 -33.32 -1.43 -14.09
N ALA A 13 -32.20 -1.74 -14.74
CA ALA A 13 -31.04 -2.28 -14.07
C ALA A 13 -30.40 -1.14 -13.26
N VAL A 14 -30.70 -1.08 -11.98
CA VAL A 14 -29.90 -0.33 -10.99
C VAL A 14 -28.56 -1.05 -10.91
N ALA A 15 -27.58 -0.57 -11.67
CA ALA A 15 -26.19 -0.97 -11.51
C ALA A 15 -25.67 -0.34 -10.22
N LEU A 16 -25.81 -1.06 -9.11
CA LEU A 16 -25.11 -0.73 -7.86
C LEU A 16 -23.61 -0.97 -8.12
N LEU A 17 -22.86 0.09 -8.44
CA LEU A 17 -21.40 0.02 -8.46
C LEU A 17 -20.91 -0.15 -7.02
N LEU A 18 -20.70 -1.40 -6.62
CA LEU A 18 -19.94 -1.73 -5.43
C LEU A 18 -18.47 -1.44 -5.74
N THR A 19 -18.00 -0.25 -5.38
CA THR A 19 -16.57 0.05 -5.41
C THR A 19 -15.92 -0.74 -4.28
N THR A 20 -15.32 -1.89 -4.60
CA THR A 20 -14.47 -2.63 -3.67
C THR A 20 -13.20 -1.82 -3.46
N GLY A 21 -13.13 -1.08 -2.36
CA GLY A 21 -11.87 -0.54 -1.87
C GLY A 21 -11.02 -1.70 -1.35
N CYS A 22 -9.80 -1.86 -1.88
CA CYS A 22 -8.82 -2.76 -1.29
C CYS A 22 -8.34 -2.13 0.02
N ALA A 23 -9.03 -2.42 1.13
CA ALA A 23 -8.48 -2.19 2.46
C ALA A 23 -7.59 -3.39 2.77
N ILE A 24 -6.29 -3.18 2.70
CA ILE A 24 -5.32 -4.24 2.90
C ILE A 24 -5.07 -4.36 4.41
N GLN A 25 -5.41 -5.52 4.98
CA GLN A 25 -5.24 -5.82 6.39
C GLN A 25 -3.83 -6.38 6.60
N PRO A 26 -3.01 -5.82 7.50
CA PRO A 26 -1.74 -6.41 7.87
C PRO A 26 -1.97 -7.52 8.88
N THR A 27 -1.60 -8.74 8.52
CA THR A 27 -1.53 -9.87 9.44
C THR A 27 -0.12 -10.44 9.38
N GLY A 28 0.71 -10.07 10.35
CA GLY A 28 2.07 -10.56 10.51
C GLY A 28 2.45 -10.60 12.00
N PRO A 29 3.36 -11.51 12.42
CA PRO A 29 3.59 -11.80 13.83
C PRO A 29 4.04 -10.57 14.61
N ASN A 30 3.47 -10.47 15.80
CA ASN A 30 3.63 -9.44 16.80
C ASN A 30 5.10 -9.34 17.27
N ASP A 31 5.85 -8.38 16.74
CA ASP A 31 7.09 -7.84 17.32
C ASP A 31 7.18 -6.33 17.02
N THR A 32 6.10 -5.63 17.36
CA THR A 32 5.91 -4.18 17.16
C THR A 32 6.59 -3.37 18.27
N ALA A 33 7.82 -3.73 18.60
CA ALA A 33 8.69 -2.93 19.45
C ALA A 33 9.79 -2.33 18.56
N ASP A 34 9.53 -1.11 18.09
CA ASP A 34 10.54 -0.15 17.61
C ASP A 34 11.74 -0.77 16.87
N GLN A 35 11.48 -1.40 15.71
CA GLN A 35 12.54 -1.96 14.85
C GLN A 35 13.27 -0.89 14.03
N THR A 36 13.25 0.36 14.48
CA THR A 36 13.97 1.47 13.84
C THR A 36 15.45 1.09 13.69
N GLY A 37 15.93 1.08 12.45
CA GLY A 37 17.31 0.72 12.13
C GLY A 37 17.59 -0.79 12.00
N ASN A 38 16.61 -1.67 12.26
CA ASN A 38 16.71 -3.10 11.92
C ASN A 38 16.11 -3.35 10.53
N VAL A 39 16.80 -2.83 9.52
CA VAL A 39 16.37 -2.91 8.12
C VAL A 39 17.20 -3.99 7.42
N PRO A 40 16.58 -4.97 6.75
CA PRO A 40 17.32 -6.02 6.03
C PRO A 40 18.27 -5.42 4.99
N GLU A 41 19.45 -6.01 4.81
CA GLU A 41 20.47 -5.49 3.88
C GLU A 41 19.95 -5.41 2.44
N ALA A 42 19.05 -6.31 2.05
CA ALA A 42 18.39 -6.28 0.75
C ALA A 42 17.55 -5.01 0.56
N VAL A 43 16.87 -4.53 1.61
CA VAL A 43 16.10 -3.27 1.58
C VAL A 43 17.04 -2.07 1.49
N VAL A 44 18.13 -2.08 2.25
CA VAL A 44 19.17 -1.04 2.18
C VAL A 44 19.77 -0.95 0.77
N ALA A 45 20.07 -2.09 0.15
CA ALA A 45 20.64 -2.16 -1.19
C ALA A 45 19.69 -1.67 -2.30
N MET A 46 18.37 -1.75 -2.07
CA MET A 46 17.37 -1.27 -3.02
C MET A 46 17.04 0.22 -2.86
N ALA A 47 17.27 0.80 -1.69
CA ALA A 47 16.92 2.18 -1.38
C ALA A 47 17.62 3.16 -2.33
N ALA A 48 16.88 4.17 -2.80
CA ALA A 48 17.47 5.28 -3.54
C ALA A 48 18.44 6.07 -2.64
N PRO A 49 19.44 6.75 -3.25
CA PRO A 49 20.29 7.69 -2.53
C PRO A 49 19.48 8.75 -1.77
N ASP A 50 20.12 9.39 -0.78
CA ASP A 50 19.59 10.54 -0.03
C ASP A 50 18.36 10.24 0.85
N GLN A 51 18.10 8.97 1.15
CA GLN A 51 17.14 8.53 2.15
C GLN A 51 17.86 8.01 3.39
N ASP A 52 17.37 8.35 4.57
CA ASP A 52 17.98 7.92 5.83
C ASP A 52 17.54 6.49 6.17
N VAL A 53 18.26 5.51 5.63
CA VAL A 53 17.99 4.08 5.90
C VAL A 53 18.20 3.69 7.36
N ALA A 54 18.92 4.49 8.15
CA ALA A 54 19.17 4.18 9.57
C ALA A 54 17.95 4.44 10.44
N THR A 55 17.05 5.34 10.02
CA THR A 55 15.76 5.61 10.68
C THR A 55 14.62 4.81 10.08
N ALA A 56 14.89 4.00 9.05
CA ALA A 56 13.86 3.26 8.38
C ALA A 56 13.30 2.12 9.25
N ARG A 57 12.00 1.88 9.09
CA ARG A 57 11.21 0.88 9.82
C ARG A 57 10.05 0.38 8.97
N LEU A 58 9.62 -0.85 9.21
CA LEU A 58 8.41 -1.39 8.60
C LEU A 58 7.19 -0.77 9.28
N VAL A 59 6.31 -0.17 8.50
CA VAL A 59 5.01 0.35 8.96
C VAL A 59 3.98 -0.76 8.76
N PRO A 60 3.42 -1.34 9.85
CA PRO A 60 2.52 -2.47 9.73
C PRO A 60 1.30 -2.14 8.88
N GLU A 61 0.73 -0.94 9.00
CA GLU A 61 -0.52 -0.51 8.38
C GLU A 61 -0.53 -0.71 6.86
N ASP A 62 0.59 -0.50 6.18
CA ASP A 62 0.72 -0.68 4.73
C ASP A 62 1.73 -1.77 4.33
N GLY A 63 2.52 -2.29 5.28
CA GLY A 63 3.55 -3.30 5.02
C GLY A 63 4.75 -2.76 4.24
N CYS A 64 4.96 -1.45 4.25
CA CYS A 64 6.06 -0.79 3.55
C CYS A 64 7.08 -0.20 4.53
N TYR A 65 8.30 -0.02 4.05
CA TYR A 65 9.35 0.65 4.83
C TYR A 65 9.18 2.16 4.71
N TRP A 66 9.30 2.86 5.84
CA TRP A 66 9.27 4.32 5.94
C TRP A 66 10.46 4.80 6.75
N TYR A 67 10.96 5.99 6.43
CA TYR A 67 12.10 6.61 7.10
C TYR A 67 11.76 8.01 7.58
N GLU A 68 12.56 8.53 8.51
CA GLU A 68 12.40 9.89 9.03
C GLU A 68 13.09 10.89 8.12
N HIS A 69 12.32 11.89 7.69
CA HIS A 69 12.83 13.03 6.96
C HIS A 69 12.68 14.29 7.81
N SER A 70 13.81 14.81 8.29
CA SER A 70 13.87 16.08 9.02
C SER A 70 13.95 17.25 8.06
N GLY A 71 12.83 17.94 7.87
CA GLY A 71 12.76 19.20 7.14
C GLY A 71 12.85 20.43 8.08
N PRO A 72 12.83 21.66 7.53
CA PRO A 72 12.92 22.88 8.33
C PRO A 72 11.77 23.10 9.31
N VAL A 73 10.60 22.49 9.06
CA VAL A 73 9.36 22.71 9.82
C VAL A 73 9.06 21.52 10.73
N GLU A 74 9.31 20.30 10.26
CA GLU A 74 8.93 19.08 10.95
C GLU A 74 9.84 17.91 10.56
N THR A 75 9.89 16.91 11.43
CA THR A 75 10.31 15.56 11.07
C THR A 75 9.07 14.78 10.69
N THR A 76 9.03 14.29 9.46
CA THR A 76 7.90 13.52 8.94
C THR A 76 8.36 12.15 8.49
N LEU A 77 7.44 11.18 8.46
CA LEU A 77 7.72 9.89 7.86
C LEU A 77 7.46 9.95 6.37
N LEU A 78 8.44 9.51 5.59
CA LEU A 78 8.31 9.34 4.15
C LEU A 78 8.51 7.88 3.78
N PRO A 79 7.83 7.39 2.72
CA PRO A 79 8.03 6.02 2.26
C PRO A 79 9.44 5.86 1.72
N LEU A 80 10.12 4.79 2.14
CA LEU A 80 11.40 4.38 1.61
C LEU A 80 11.21 3.84 0.19
N ARG A 81 11.91 4.42 -0.77
CA ARG A 81 11.72 4.16 -2.20
C ARG A 81 12.97 3.60 -2.85
N THR A 82 12.76 2.78 -3.88
CA THR A 82 13.79 2.37 -4.83
C THR A 82 14.30 3.53 -5.65
N ALA A 83 15.44 3.38 -6.33
CA ALA A 83 15.95 4.38 -7.27
C ALA A 83 14.95 4.77 -8.38
N ASN A 84 14.00 3.89 -8.72
CA ASN A 84 12.93 4.17 -9.68
C ASN A 84 11.68 4.82 -9.04
N GLY A 85 11.73 5.13 -7.74
CA GLY A 85 10.65 5.78 -7.01
C GLY A 85 9.56 4.85 -6.47
N ASN A 86 9.61 3.54 -6.72
CA ASN A 86 8.64 2.59 -6.15
C ASN A 86 8.85 2.41 -4.64
N PRO A 87 7.79 2.34 -3.81
CA PRO A 87 7.94 2.04 -2.39
C PRO A 87 8.52 0.63 -2.20
N ILE A 88 9.31 0.44 -1.15
CA ILE A 88 9.87 -0.86 -0.77
C ILE A 88 8.94 -1.48 0.28
N CYS A 89 8.35 -2.63 -0.03
CA CYS A 89 7.37 -3.29 0.84
C CYS A 89 7.66 -4.78 0.97
N VAL A 90 7.16 -5.41 2.03
CA VAL A 90 7.24 -6.86 2.19
C VAL A 90 6.32 -7.56 1.19
N ALA A 91 6.75 -8.70 0.67
CA ALA A 91 5.89 -9.54 -0.16
C ALA A 91 4.66 -9.97 0.65
N ARG A 92 3.48 -9.90 0.03
CA ARG A 92 2.26 -10.47 0.60
C ARG A 92 2.17 -11.90 0.09
N GLU A 93 2.06 -12.87 1.00
CA GLU A 93 1.68 -14.24 0.67
C GLU A 93 0.32 -14.20 -0.05
N ALA A 94 0.19 -14.92 -1.16
CA ALA A 94 -1.00 -14.94 -2.02
C ALA A 94 -1.99 -16.04 -1.63
#